data_AF-A0A1S2W5E6-F1
#
_entry.id   AF-A0A1S2W5E6-F1
#
_cell.length_a   1.000
_cell.length_b   1.000
_cell.length_c   1.000
_cell.angle_alpha   90.00
_cell.angle_beta   90.00
_cell.angle_gamma   90.00
#
_symmetry.space_group_name_H-M   'P 1'
#
loop_
_entity.id
_entity.type
_entity.pdbx_description
1 polymer ?
#
loop_
_entity_poly.entity_id
_entity_poly.type
_entity_poly.pdbx_seq_one_letter_code
_entity_poly.pdbx_strand_id
1 'polypeptide(L)'
;MISAQEAYFIKNGLNERFQDPRIDCDFSIFSLEPFQLLLHVHDEEMDELSTETRYVLSRKIRSQLNQLDAKVGGTPVKTVFVISAPLISDHSYCVILQ
;
A
#
# COMPACT_ATOMS: atom_id res chain seq x y z
N MET A 1 7.06 -0.98 -16.56
CA MET A 1 7.73 -2.00 -15.72
C MET A 1 8.50 -1.24 -14.65
N ILE A 2 8.32 -1.58 -13.37
CA ILE A 2 9.01 -0.90 -12.28
C ILE A 2 10.39 -1.54 -12.09
N SER A 3 11.41 -0.75 -11.75
CA SER A 3 12.69 -1.30 -11.30
C SER A 3 12.61 -1.78 -9.84
N ALA A 4 13.48 -2.72 -9.44
CA ALA A 4 13.60 -3.10 -8.04
C ALA A 4 13.92 -1.89 -7.14
N GLN A 5 14.77 -0.97 -7.63
CA GLN A 5 15.13 0.24 -6.89
C GLN A 5 13.92 1.15 -6.63
N GLU A 6 13.10 1.42 -7.65
CA GLU A 6 11.84 2.17 -7.48
C GLU A 6 10.89 1.45 -6.52
N ALA A 7 10.77 0.12 -6.61
CA ALA A 7 9.91 -0.66 -5.72
C ALA A 7 10.36 -0.57 -4.25
N TYR A 8 11.66 -0.68 -3.98
CA TYR A 8 12.21 -0.52 -2.63
C TYR A 8 12.09 0.92 -2.12
N PHE A 9 12.30 1.92 -2.98
CA PHE A 9 12.09 3.32 -2.64
C PHE A 9 10.66 3.56 -2.16
N ILE A 10 9.67 3.05 -2.90
CA ILE A 10 8.25 3.15 -2.54
C ILE A 10 7.97 2.43 -1.22
N LYS A 11 8.38 1.15 -1.10
CA LYS A 11 8.11 0.32 0.08
C LYS A 11 8.71 0.93 1.35
N ASN A 12 9.97 1.35 1.29
CA ASN A 12 10.66 1.95 2.43
C ASN A 12 10.06 3.32 2.77
N GLY A 13 9.81 4.18 1.77
CA GLY A 13 9.22 5.50 1.99
C GLY A 13 7.83 5.42 2.62
N LEU A 14 7.02 4.44 2.24
CA LEU A 14 5.74 4.18 2.90
C LEU A 14 5.93 3.72 4.34
N ASN A 15 6.78 2.72 4.62
CA ASN A 15 7.01 2.25 5.99
C ASN A 15 7.59 3.34 6.92
N GLU A 16 8.35 4.29 6.38
CA GLU A 16 8.94 5.38 7.17
C GLU A 16 7.97 6.53 7.42
N ARG A 17 7.05 6.84 6.49
CA ARG A 17 6.23 8.06 6.54
C ARG A 17 4.73 7.84 6.64
N PHE A 18 4.24 6.66 6.29
CA PHE A 18 2.82 6.35 6.40
C PHE A 18 2.48 6.06 7.86
N GLN A 19 1.69 6.94 8.46
CA GLN A 19 1.15 6.76 9.80
C GLN A 19 -0.36 6.95 9.75
N ASP A 20 -1.11 5.96 10.22
CA ASP A 20 -2.54 6.07 10.45
C ASP A 20 -2.80 6.01 11.96
N PRO A 21 -3.51 6.98 12.55
CA PRO A 21 -3.77 6.99 14.00
C PRO A 21 -4.65 5.83 14.49
N ARG A 22 -5.28 5.07 13.58
CA ARG A 22 -6.22 4.01 13.91
C ARG A 22 -5.78 2.63 13.41
N ILE A 23 -4.77 2.56 12.56
CA ILE A 23 -4.39 1.33 11.87
C ILE A 23 -2.88 1.20 11.97
N ASP A 24 -2.41 0.29 12.81
CA ASP A 24 -1.02 -0.13 12.82
C ASP A 24 -0.77 -1.06 11.62
N CYS A 25 0.19 -0.70 10.78
CA CYS A 25 0.42 -1.43 9.54
C CYS A 25 1.83 -1.24 8.97
N ASP A 26 2.23 -2.19 8.14
CA ASP A 26 3.43 -2.09 7.30
C ASP A 26 3.18 -2.56 5.86
N PHE A 27 4.15 -2.25 5.00
CA PHE A 27 4.15 -2.58 3.58
C PHE A 27 5.28 -3.54 3.22
N SER A 28 4.96 -4.48 2.33
CA SER A 28 5.93 -5.38 1.68
C SER A 28 5.69 -5.44 0.17
N ILE A 29 6.72 -5.82 -0.60
CA ILE A 29 6.59 -6.00 -2.05
C ILE A 29 5.96 -7.37 -2.31
N PHE A 30 4.84 -7.39 -3.02
CA PHE A 30 4.15 -8.63 -3.41
C PHE A 30 4.61 -9.14 -4.77
N SER A 31 4.60 -8.24 -5.76
CA SER A 31 4.99 -8.52 -7.14
C SER A 31 5.59 -7.28 -7.76
N LEU A 32 6.53 -7.46 -8.69
CA LEU A 32 7.07 -6.38 -9.52
C LEU A 32 6.36 -6.27 -10.88
N GLU A 33 5.67 -7.34 -11.31
CA GLU A 33 5.02 -7.43 -12.62
C GLU A 33 3.70 -8.23 -12.51
N PRO A 34 2.54 -7.55 -12.39
CA PRO A 34 2.38 -6.10 -12.17
C PRO A 34 2.90 -5.66 -10.80
N PHE A 35 3.31 -4.39 -10.65
CA PHE A 35 3.77 -3.89 -9.36
C PHE A 35 2.62 -3.86 -8.34
N GLN A 36 2.80 -4.61 -7.25
CA GLN A 36 1.83 -4.76 -6.18
C GLN A 36 2.56 -4.77 -4.84
N LEU A 37 2.00 -4.09 -3.85
CA LEU A 37 2.42 -4.18 -2.46
C LEU A 37 1.39 -4.98 -1.66
N LEU A 38 1.82 -5.56 -0.55
CA LEU A 38 0.92 -5.96 0.53
C LEU A 38 0.98 -4.92 1.64
N LEU A 39 -0.18 -4.52 2.11
CA LEU A 39 -0.40 -3.84 3.37
C LEU A 39 -0.79 -4.90 4.41
N HIS A 40 0.00 -4.99 5.47
CA HIS A 40 -0.27 -5.87 6.61
C HIS A 40 -0.80 -5.02 7.75
N VAL A 41 -1.96 -5.36 8.28
CA VAL A 41 -2.54 -4.69 9.45
C VAL A 41 -2.26 -5.54 10.69
N HIS A 42 -1.71 -4.93 11.73
CA HIS A 42 -1.22 -5.62 12.94
C HIS A 42 -2.24 -5.69 14.07
N ASP A 43 -3.53 -5.59 13.74
CA ASP A 43 -4.62 -5.64 14.72
C ASP A 43 -5.36 -6.98 14.63
N GLU A 44 -4.95 -7.94 15.48
CA GLU A 44 -5.52 -9.29 15.53
C GLU A 44 -6.97 -9.33 16.06
N GLU A 45 -7.42 -8.27 16.73
CA GLU A 45 -8.80 -8.18 17.27
C GLU A 45 -9.77 -7.51 16.27
N MET A 46 -9.25 -6.95 15.19
CA MET A 46 -10.05 -6.21 14.21
C MET A 46 -10.50 -7.12 13.06
N ASP A 47 -11.80 -7.18 12.81
CA ASP A 47 -12.37 -7.81 11.61
C ASP A 47 -11.82 -7.18 10.29
N GLU A 48 -12.14 -7.80 9.15
CA GLU A 48 -11.79 -7.27 7.83
C GLU A 48 -12.15 -5.77 7.70
N LEU A 49 -11.22 -4.99 7.16
CA LEU A 49 -11.41 -3.58 6.91
C LEU A 49 -12.62 -3.33 6.01
N SER A 50 -13.54 -2.50 6.53
CA SER A 50 -14.68 -2.03 5.76
C SER A 50 -14.25 -1.38 4.44
N THR A 51 -15.15 -1.41 3.45
CA THR A 51 -14.93 -0.75 2.15
C THR A 51 -14.62 0.75 2.31
N GLU A 52 -15.27 1.42 3.27
CA GLU A 52 -15.03 2.84 3.54
C GLU A 52 -13.61 3.07 4.08
N THR A 53 -13.15 2.24 5.02
CA THR A 53 -11.80 2.32 5.57
C THR A 53 -10.74 2.11 4.49
N ARG A 54 -10.93 1.11 3.62
CA ARG A 54 -10.02 0.86 2.48
C ARG A 54 -9.98 2.01 1.49
N TYR A 55 -11.11 2.68 1.24
CA TYR A 55 -11.15 3.88 0.41
C TYR A 55 -10.38 5.05 1.04
N VAL A 56 -10.53 5.26 2.34
CA VAL A 56 -9.76 6.27 3.09
C VAL A 56 -8.27 5.96 3.03
N LEU A 57 -7.86 4.72 3.27
CA LEU A 57 -6.48 4.27 3.17
C LEU A 57 -5.91 4.52 1.76
N SER A 58 -6.65 4.18 0.70
CA SER A 58 -6.26 4.44 -0.68
C SER A 58 -5.90 5.92 -0.91
N ARG A 59 -6.72 6.84 -0.37
CA ARG A 59 -6.47 8.29 -0.47
C ARG A 59 -5.24 8.72 0.33
N LYS A 60 -5.07 8.20 1.55
CA LYS A 60 -3.92 8.52 2.41
C LYS A 60 -2.61 8.01 1.81
N ILE A 61 -2.57 6.76 1.36
CA ILE A 61 -1.40 6.15 0.71
C ILE A 61 -1.03 6.96 -0.52
N ARG A 62 -2.01 7.30 -1.38
CA ARG A 62 -1.75 8.17 -2.53
C ARG A 62 -1.16 9.53 -2.14
N SER A 63 -1.69 10.16 -1.10
CA SER A 63 -1.15 11.44 -0.61
C SER A 63 0.31 11.30 -0.17
N GLN A 64 0.66 10.22 0.51
CA GLN A 64 2.04 9.96 0.95
C GLN A 64 2.96 9.68 -0.24
N LEU A 65 2.51 8.86 -1.21
CA LEU A 65 3.27 8.60 -2.44
C LEU A 65 3.55 9.89 -3.23
N ASN A 66 2.58 10.81 -3.28
CA ASN A 66 2.77 12.12 -3.90
C ASN A 66 3.81 12.97 -3.15
N GLN A 67 3.80 12.97 -1.82
CA GLN A 67 4.80 13.68 -1.01
C GLN A 67 6.20 13.09 -1.15
N LEU A 68 6.31 11.80 -1.49
CA LEU A 68 7.56 11.10 -1.78
C LEU A 68 8.04 11.28 -3.22
N ASP A 69 7.28 11.94 -4.11
CA ASP A 69 7.50 11.93 -5.57
C ASP A 69 7.66 10.50 -6.15
N ALA A 70 6.86 9.56 -5.62
CA ALA A 70 6.90 8.16 -6.02
C ALA A 70 6.41 7.94 -7.45
N LYS A 71 7.15 7.10 -8.19
CA LYS A 71 6.89 6.77 -9.60
C LYS A 71 6.91 5.26 -9.81
N VAL A 72 6.04 4.79 -10.69
CA VAL A 72 6.01 3.39 -11.13
C VAL A 72 6.37 3.36 -12.61
N GLY A 73 7.55 2.84 -12.92
CA GLY A 73 8.08 2.86 -14.29
C GLY A 73 8.22 4.29 -14.84
N GLY A 74 8.76 5.20 -14.02
CA GLY A 74 8.94 6.61 -14.36
C GLY A 74 7.68 7.48 -14.39
N THR A 75 6.48 6.92 -14.19
CA THR A 75 5.22 7.68 -14.19
C THR A 75 4.75 7.94 -12.75
N PRO A 76 4.35 9.18 -12.39
CA PRO A 76 3.80 9.46 -11.06
C PRO A 76 2.55 8.63 -10.78
N VAL A 77 2.42 8.14 -9.55
CA VAL A 77 1.25 7.36 -9.12
C VAL A 77 0.01 8.27 -9.07
N LYS A 78 -1.02 7.94 -9.85
CA LYS A 78 -2.27 8.70 -9.92
C LYS A 78 -3.39 8.05 -9.14
N THR A 79 -3.38 6.72 -9.10
CA THR A 79 -4.43 5.92 -8.50
C THR A 79 -3.83 4.88 -7.57
N VAL A 80 -4.49 4.69 -6.43
CA VAL A 80 -4.18 3.66 -5.45
C VAL A 80 -5.46 2.90 -5.16
N PHE A 81 -5.39 1.57 -5.19
CA PHE A 81 -6.46 0.69 -4.74
C PHE A 81 -5.97 -0.17 -3.59
N VAL A 82 -6.79 -0.31 -2.55
CA VAL A 82 -6.56 -1.24 -1.44
C VAL A 82 -7.67 -2.28 -1.49
N ILE A 83 -7.31 -3.52 -1.83
CA ILE A 83 -8.24 -4.64 -1.97
C ILE A 83 -7.88 -5.77 -1.01
N SER A 84 -8.85 -6.53 -0.53
CA SER A 84 -8.60 -7.64 0.39
C SER A 84 -7.74 -8.72 -0.27
N ALA A 85 -6.83 -9.32 0.48
CA ALA A 85 -6.02 -10.46 0.04
C ALA A 85 -6.26 -11.69 0.92
N PRO A 86 -7.48 -12.26 0.90
CA PRO A 86 -7.91 -13.31 1.85
C PRO A 86 -7.13 -14.62 1.71
N LEU A 87 -6.45 -14.83 0.58
CA LEU A 87 -5.57 -15.99 0.39
C LEU A 87 -4.26 -15.89 1.17
N ILE A 88 -3.94 -14.72 1.74
CA ILE A 88 -2.73 -14.46 2.52
C ILE A 88 -3.09 -14.39 4.01
N SER A 89 -4.01 -13.49 4.36
CA SER A 89 -4.65 -13.43 5.69
C SER A 89 -5.86 -12.48 5.62
N ASP A 90 -6.73 -12.53 6.63
CA ASP A 90 -7.87 -11.60 6.77
C ASP A 90 -7.43 -10.15 7.06
N HIS A 91 -6.17 -9.96 7.48
CA HIS A 91 -5.57 -8.66 7.79
C HIS A 91 -4.55 -8.20 6.74
N SER A 92 -4.48 -8.90 5.60
CA SER A 92 -3.62 -8.53 4.47
C SER A 92 -4.43 -7.94 3.32
N TYR A 93 -3.92 -6.85 2.76
CA TYR A 93 -4.55 -6.13 1.66
C TYR A 93 -3.56 -5.90 0.54
N CYS A 94 -3.95 -6.22 -0.70
CA CYS A 94 -3.16 -5.90 -1.87
C CYS A 94 -3.34 -4.42 -2.20
N VAL A 95 -2.23 -3.71 -2.37
CA VAL A 95 -2.18 -2.31 -2.77
C VAL A 95 -1.68 -2.24 -4.21
N ILE A 96 -2.54 -1.76 -5.10
CA ILE A 96 -2.28 -1.62 -6.52
C ILE A 96 -2.02 -0.14 -6.82
N LEU A 97 -0.89 0.16 -7.46
CA LEU A 97 -0.49 1.51 -7.84
C LEU A 97 -0.55 1.67 -9.36
N GLN A 98 -1.22 2.73 -9.84
CA GLN A 98 -1.38 3.04 -11.27
C GLN A 98 -1.12 4.51 -11.56
#